data_AF-A0A0R3KWY0-F1
#
_entry.id   AF-A0A0R3KWY0-F1
#
_cell.length_a   1.000
_cell.length_b   1.000
_cell.length_c   1.000
_cell.angle_alpha   90.00
_cell.angle_beta   90.00
_cell.angle_gamma   90.00
#
_symmetry.space_group_name_H-M   'P 1'
#
loop_
_entity.id
_entity.type
_entity.pdbx_description
1 polymer ?
#
loop_
_entity_poly.entity_id
_entity_poly.type
_entity_poly.pdbx_seq_one_letter_code
_entity_poly.pdbx_strand_id
1 'polypeptide(L)'
;MTYSIVARDAITGELGVASQSHYFALGRVVTFARAGVGAVATQSFVDPAYGPNGLDLMASGASAESALTSLLAKDAERELRQVAFLDAAGGTAMFTGDRCVPYRAQLETNNVVVLGNMLASDDVVPAMLAAYENTAGSLVERMLAAMDAGEAAGGDARGRMSAALLVVSADTGPAPWSNRVIDVRVDEHPAPLVELRRLAKLCQAHAIFGASVFTPGLLSREAAATGPQLAEALRTLTDAQALIGADLEPTFWKGVLLIRAGEICSGKKLVAATVAARPQYRAFVEGLHAVGILQLSSNELLGA
;
A
#
# COMPACT_ATOMS: atom_id res chain seq x y z
N MET A 1 -7.20 21.84 1.07
CA MET A 1 -7.62 21.50 -0.30
C MET A 1 -7.11 20.12 -0.61
N THR A 2 -8.01 19.17 -0.72
CA THR A 2 -7.68 17.74 -0.74
C THR A 2 -8.98 17.01 -1.01
N TYR A 3 -8.89 15.84 -1.63
CA TYR A 3 -9.95 14.85 -1.55
C TYR A 3 -9.38 13.52 -1.08
N SER A 4 -10.18 12.81 -0.28
CA SER A 4 -9.77 11.60 0.41
C SER A 4 -10.92 10.60 0.49
N ILE A 5 -10.57 9.33 0.59
CA ILE A 5 -11.47 8.22 0.91
C ILE A 5 -10.89 7.43 2.07
N VAL A 6 -11.73 7.14 3.06
CA VAL A 6 -11.46 6.21 4.17
C VAL A 6 -12.42 5.06 4.02
N ALA A 7 -11.94 3.82 3.98
CA ALA A 7 -12.79 2.67 3.67
C ALA A 7 -12.38 1.43 4.46
N ARG A 8 -13.37 0.57 4.72
CA ARG A 8 -13.19 -0.80 5.22
C ARG A 8 -13.79 -1.79 4.24
N ASP A 9 -13.05 -2.85 3.95
CA ASP A 9 -13.58 -3.98 3.21
C ASP A 9 -14.39 -4.88 4.16
N ALA A 10 -15.68 -5.08 3.87
CA ALA A 10 -16.57 -5.82 4.76
C ALA A 10 -16.23 -7.32 4.88
N ILE A 11 -15.55 -7.89 3.87
CA ILE A 11 -15.25 -9.32 3.76
C ILE A 11 -13.93 -9.64 4.46
N THR A 12 -12.88 -8.90 4.12
CA THR A 12 -11.52 -9.10 4.63
C THR A 12 -11.25 -8.35 5.94
N GLY A 13 -12.02 -7.29 6.21
CA GLY A 13 -11.80 -6.38 7.34
C GLY A 13 -10.63 -5.42 7.14
N GLU A 14 -9.99 -5.39 5.97
CA GLU A 14 -8.94 -4.42 5.65
C GLU A 14 -9.45 -3.00 5.82
N LEU A 15 -8.56 -2.11 6.26
CA LEU A 15 -8.82 -0.69 6.50
C LEU A 15 -7.89 0.14 5.64
N GLY A 16 -8.38 1.21 5.02
CA GLY A 16 -7.57 2.01 4.12
C GLY A 16 -7.89 3.50 4.12
N VAL A 17 -6.87 4.29 3.78
CA VAL A 17 -6.99 5.71 3.43
C VAL A 17 -6.26 6.00 2.12
N ALA A 18 -6.91 6.73 1.21
CA ALA A 18 -6.27 7.28 0.01
C ALA A 18 -6.62 8.76 -0.14
N SER A 19 -5.67 9.55 -0.63
CA SER A 19 -5.78 11.01 -0.71
C SER A 19 -4.95 11.59 -1.84
N GLN A 20 -5.41 12.71 -2.43
CA GLN A 20 -4.70 13.51 -3.46
C GLN A 20 -4.83 15.00 -3.14
N SER A 21 -3.75 15.76 -3.38
CA SER A 21 -3.74 17.22 -3.22
C SER A 21 -2.69 17.88 -4.12
N HIS A 22 -2.84 19.18 -4.40
CA HIS A 22 -1.72 20.06 -4.76
C HIS A 22 -1.01 20.59 -3.51
N TYR A 23 -0.39 19.67 -2.77
CA TYR A 23 0.45 19.90 -1.59
C TYR A 23 1.59 18.88 -1.60
N PHE A 24 2.79 19.25 -1.20
CA PHE A 24 3.94 18.35 -1.19
C PHE A 24 3.79 17.27 -0.12
N ALA A 25 3.99 16.01 -0.48
CA ALA A 25 4.01 14.87 0.44
C ALA A 25 2.77 14.76 1.36
N LEU A 26 1.55 14.94 0.84
CA LEU A 26 0.34 14.96 1.68
C LEU A 26 0.16 13.69 2.54
N GLY A 27 0.66 12.54 2.07
CA GLY A 27 0.44 11.24 2.73
C GLY A 27 0.94 11.22 4.18
N ARG A 28 2.02 11.94 4.48
CA ARG A 28 2.56 12.00 5.85
C ARG A 28 1.70 12.81 6.83
N VAL A 29 0.81 13.67 6.33
CA VAL A 29 0.00 14.60 7.15
C VAL A 29 -1.49 14.29 7.11
N VAL A 30 -1.99 13.65 6.04
CA VAL A 30 -3.42 13.36 5.87
C VAL A 30 -3.77 11.90 6.15
N THR A 31 -2.94 10.94 5.75
CA THR A 31 -3.35 9.53 5.67
C THR A 31 -2.80 8.70 6.82
N PHE A 32 -3.70 8.20 7.68
CA PHE A 32 -3.35 7.37 8.83
C PHE A 32 -4.22 6.13 8.89
N ALA A 33 -3.61 4.97 9.16
CA ALA A 33 -4.33 3.74 9.44
C ALA A 33 -3.52 2.85 10.38
N ARG A 34 -4.22 2.05 11.19
CA ARG A 34 -3.63 1.07 12.10
C ARG A 34 -4.44 -0.22 12.00
N ALA A 35 -3.73 -1.31 11.72
CA ALA A 35 -4.32 -2.64 11.57
C ALA A 35 -5.17 -3.02 12.78
N GLY A 36 -6.34 -3.59 12.53
CA GLY A 36 -7.31 -3.98 13.56
C GLY A 36 -7.86 -2.83 14.42
N VAL A 37 -7.56 -1.56 14.12
CA VAL A 37 -7.97 -0.40 14.93
C VAL A 37 -8.84 0.57 14.14
N GLY A 38 -8.34 1.12 13.04
CA GLY A 38 -9.07 2.11 12.27
C GLY A 38 -8.24 2.85 11.23
N ALA A 39 -8.88 3.80 10.57
CA ALA A 39 -8.35 4.64 9.52
C ALA A 39 -8.85 6.09 9.68
N VAL A 40 -7.98 7.06 9.43
CA VAL A 40 -8.23 8.49 9.64
C VAL A 40 -7.68 9.31 8.48
N ALA A 41 -8.51 10.19 7.93
CA ALA A 41 -8.11 11.28 7.04
C ALA A 41 -8.33 12.62 7.74
N THR A 42 -7.29 13.44 7.88
CA THR A 42 -7.37 14.81 8.42
C THR A 42 -6.84 15.81 7.38
N GLN A 43 -7.64 16.80 7.01
CA GLN A 43 -7.36 17.68 5.87
C GLN A 43 -7.94 19.09 6.07
N SER A 44 -7.95 19.89 4.99
CA SER A 44 -8.20 21.34 5.00
C SER A 44 -7.02 22.08 5.66
N PHE A 45 -7.23 22.87 6.70
CA PHE A 45 -6.15 23.33 7.56
C PHE A 45 -5.82 22.20 8.53
N VAL A 46 -5.00 21.28 8.04
CA VAL A 46 -4.70 20.02 8.72
C VAL A 46 -4.13 20.25 10.13
N ASP A 47 -4.65 19.48 11.08
CA ASP A 47 -3.92 19.14 12.31
C ASP A 47 -3.57 17.66 12.23
N PRO A 48 -2.29 17.31 11.96
CA PRO A 48 -1.86 15.92 11.84
C PRO A 48 -2.11 15.10 13.11
N ALA A 49 -2.29 15.74 14.27
CA ALA A 49 -2.50 15.04 15.54
C ALA A 49 -3.82 14.25 15.58
N TYR A 50 -4.83 14.61 14.78
CA TYR A 50 -6.08 13.84 14.68
C TYR A 50 -5.83 12.38 14.26
N GLY A 51 -4.82 12.14 13.40
CA GLY A 51 -4.44 10.81 12.95
C GLY A 51 -4.04 9.87 14.08
N PRO A 52 -2.86 10.05 14.70
CA PRO A 52 -2.39 9.17 15.76
C PRO A 52 -3.29 9.21 17.00
N ASN A 53 -3.77 10.39 17.43
CA ASN A 53 -4.60 10.48 18.64
C ASN A 53 -5.96 9.80 18.45
N GLY A 54 -6.55 9.91 17.26
CA GLY A 54 -7.80 9.22 16.92
C GLY A 54 -7.62 7.70 16.93
N LEU A 55 -6.53 7.21 16.32
CA LEU A 55 -6.18 5.79 16.35
C LEU A 55 -5.88 5.29 17.77
N ASP A 56 -5.28 6.09 18.64
CA ASP A 56 -5.02 5.72 20.05
C ASP A 56 -6.31 5.63 20.87
N LEU A 57 -7.26 6.54 20.63
CA LEU A 57 -8.59 6.48 21.26
C LEU A 57 -9.36 5.25 20.80
N MET A 58 -9.36 4.96 19.50
CA MET A 58 -10.01 3.76 18.95
C MET A 58 -9.35 2.47 19.43
N ALA A 59 -8.02 2.43 19.52
CA ALA A 59 -7.30 1.30 20.10
C ALA A 59 -7.63 1.07 21.58
N SER A 60 -8.02 2.14 22.30
CA SER A 60 -8.48 2.09 23.69
C SER A 60 -9.96 1.74 23.84
N GLY A 61 -10.65 1.42 22.74
CA GLY A 61 -12.05 0.98 22.72
C GLY A 61 -13.09 2.06 22.42
N ALA A 62 -12.68 3.29 22.08
CA ALA A 62 -13.63 4.30 21.60
C ALA A 62 -14.14 3.98 20.19
N SER A 63 -15.40 4.30 19.88
CA SER A 63 -15.89 4.32 18.50
C SER A 63 -15.27 5.48 17.72
N ALA A 64 -15.34 5.41 16.38
CA ALA A 64 -14.94 6.53 15.51
C ALA A 64 -15.60 7.86 15.91
N GLU A 65 -16.90 7.83 16.23
CA GLU A 65 -17.68 9.00 16.66
C GLU A 65 -17.21 9.57 18.00
N SER A 66 -17.01 8.70 19.00
CA SER A 66 -16.55 9.13 20.33
C SER A 66 -15.14 9.70 20.28
N ALA A 67 -14.26 9.07 19.50
CA ALA A 67 -12.89 9.54 19.28
C ALA A 67 -12.89 10.92 18.61
N LEU A 68 -13.62 11.08 17.50
CA LEU A 68 -13.69 12.36 16.78
C LEU A 68 -14.29 13.47 17.65
N THR A 69 -15.40 13.20 18.34
CA THR A 69 -16.05 14.16 19.25
C THR A 69 -15.10 14.63 20.35
N SER A 70 -14.35 13.70 20.94
CA SER A 70 -13.38 13.99 22.00
C SER A 70 -12.23 14.89 21.55
N LEU A 71 -11.80 14.76 20.29
CA LEU A 71 -10.74 15.58 19.71
C LEU A 71 -11.27 16.97 19.30
N LEU A 72 -12.42 17.02 18.65
CA LEU A 72 -13.07 18.29 18.25
C LEU A 72 -13.37 19.18 19.47
N ALA A 73 -13.74 18.60 20.61
CA ALA A 73 -13.99 19.35 21.84
C ALA A 73 -12.75 20.07 22.39
N LYS A 74 -11.55 19.65 21.98
CA LYS A 74 -10.26 20.21 22.42
C LYS A 74 -9.61 21.13 21.39
N ASP A 75 -10.14 21.17 20.17
CA ASP A 75 -9.62 21.98 19.07
C ASP A 75 -10.42 23.27 18.92
N ALA A 76 -9.89 24.38 19.45
CA ALA A 76 -10.50 25.70 19.30
C ALA A 76 -10.61 26.16 17.84
N GLU A 77 -9.78 25.59 16.96
CA GLU A 77 -9.74 25.88 15.53
C GLU A 77 -10.45 24.79 14.71
N ARG A 78 -11.28 23.94 15.34
CA ARG A 78 -11.99 22.83 14.69
C ARG A 78 -12.71 23.27 13.40
N GLU A 79 -13.27 24.47 13.38
CA GLU A 79 -14.02 24.98 12.22
C GLU A 79 -13.17 25.15 10.94
N LEU A 80 -11.85 25.08 11.04
CA LEU A 80 -10.93 25.06 9.88
C LEU A 80 -10.61 23.64 9.38
N ARG A 81 -11.02 22.61 10.13
CA ARG A 81 -10.68 21.20 9.88
C ARG A 81 -11.73 20.53 9.02
N GLN A 82 -11.27 19.55 8.25
CA GLN A 82 -12.14 18.53 7.68
C GLN A 82 -11.53 17.17 7.97
N VAL A 83 -12.29 16.28 8.59
CA VAL A 83 -11.76 15.03 9.15
C VAL A 83 -12.75 13.88 8.97
N ALA A 84 -12.26 12.69 8.65
CA ALA A 84 -13.03 11.45 8.61
C ALA A 84 -12.32 10.34 9.37
N PHE A 85 -13.08 9.62 10.19
CA PHE A 85 -12.66 8.50 11.01
C PHE A 85 -13.47 7.27 10.60
N LEU A 86 -12.80 6.12 10.59
CA LEU A 86 -13.42 4.82 10.42
C LEU A 86 -12.76 3.85 11.42
N ASP A 87 -13.55 3.18 12.24
CA ASP A 87 -13.06 2.18 13.19
C ASP A 87 -13.09 0.75 12.61
N ALA A 88 -12.38 -0.19 13.24
CA ALA A 88 -12.30 -1.57 12.78
C ALA A 88 -13.63 -2.33 12.79
N ALA A 89 -14.64 -1.84 13.53
CA ALA A 89 -15.99 -2.39 13.53
C ALA A 89 -16.85 -1.87 12.37
N GLY A 90 -16.33 -0.91 11.59
CA GLY A 90 -17.04 -0.29 10.48
C GLY A 90 -17.83 0.97 10.85
N GLY A 91 -17.72 1.42 12.11
CA GLY A 91 -18.27 2.70 12.55
C GLY A 91 -17.53 3.85 11.85
N THR A 92 -18.26 4.85 11.41
CA THR A 92 -17.71 6.03 10.73
C THR A 92 -18.08 7.29 11.48
N ALA A 93 -17.25 8.32 11.34
CA ALA A 93 -17.55 9.66 11.83
C ALA A 93 -16.81 10.69 10.98
N MET A 94 -17.46 11.82 10.71
CA MET A 94 -16.86 12.87 9.91
C MET A 94 -17.26 14.26 10.38
N PHE A 95 -16.40 15.23 10.11
CA PHE A 95 -16.61 16.62 10.46
C PHE A 95 -16.07 17.51 9.35
N THR A 96 -16.87 18.48 8.91
CA THR A 96 -16.46 19.57 8.02
C THR A 96 -16.77 20.89 8.72
N GLY A 97 -15.72 21.60 9.13
CA GLY A 97 -15.87 22.87 9.82
C GLY A 97 -16.39 23.98 8.91
N ASP A 98 -17.11 24.93 9.49
CA ASP A 98 -17.80 25.99 8.73
C ASP A 98 -16.85 26.96 8.01
N ARG A 99 -15.59 27.04 8.47
CA ARG A 99 -14.52 27.87 7.91
C ARG A 99 -13.61 27.13 6.92
N CYS A 100 -13.93 25.88 6.55
CA CYS A 100 -13.27 25.23 5.42
C CYS A 100 -13.53 26.01 4.12
N VAL A 101 -12.58 26.02 3.18
CA VAL A 101 -12.81 26.71 1.90
C VAL A 101 -14.01 26.06 1.15
N PRO A 102 -14.90 26.83 0.48
CA PRO A 102 -16.04 26.32 -0.28
C PRO A 102 -15.68 25.27 -1.35
N TYR A 103 -16.71 24.66 -1.96
CA TYR A 103 -16.58 23.40 -2.71
C TYR A 103 -16.01 22.32 -1.79
N ARG A 104 -16.73 22.12 -0.68
CA ARG A 104 -16.45 21.13 0.35
C ARG A 104 -17.65 20.20 0.45
N ALA A 105 -17.37 18.92 0.39
CA ALA A 105 -18.39 17.88 0.44
C ALA A 105 -17.87 16.72 1.27
N GLN A 106 -18.81 15.97 1.85
CA GLN A 106 -18.55 14.71 2.53
C GLN A 106 -19.74 13.79 2.29
N LEU A 107 -19.47 12.52 2.04
CA LEU A 107 -20.49 11.48 1.89
C LEU A 107 -20.04 10.24 2.67
N GLU A 108 -21.00 9.56 3.28
CA GLU A 108 -20.81 8.22 3.84
C GLU A 108 -21.81 7.24 3.26
N THR A 109 -21.36 5.99 3.22
CA THR A 109 -22.21 4.81 3.12
C THR A 109 -21.53 3.70 3.93
N ASN A 110 -22.11 2.51 3.94
CA ASN A 110 -21.64 1.39 4.74
C ASN A 110 -20.12 1.17 4.60
N ASN A 111 -19.36 1.41 5.68
CA ASN A 111 -17.91 1.22 5.75
C ASN A 111 -17.05 2.14 4.85
N VAL A 112 -17.56 3.29 4.41
CA VAL A 112 -16.74 4.22 3.62
C VAL A 112 -17.17 5.66 3.84
N VAL A 113 -16.18 6.55 3.92
CA VAL A 113 -16.35 8.00 3.95
C VAL A 113 -15.49 8.60 2.84
N VAL A 114 -16.09 9.47 2.05
CA VAL A 114 -15.40 10.29 1.04
C VAL A 114 -15.57 11.75 1.44
N LEU A 115 -14.49 12.53 1.39
CA LEU A 115 -14.49 13.93 1.78
C LEU A 115 -13.55 14.75 0.91
N GLY A 116 -13.92 16.00 0.68
CA GLY A 116 -13.10 16.94 -0.06
C GLY A 116 -13.36 18.39 0.30
N ASN A 117 -12.38 19.26 0.07
CA ASN A 117 -12.47 20.71 0.24
C ASN A 117 -11.64 21.45 -0.81
N MET A 118 -12.08 22.66 -1.19
CA MET A 118 -11.51 23.44 -2.31
C MET A 118 -11.44 22.58 -3.58
N LEU A 119 -12.55 21.90 -3.88
CA LEU A 119 -12.70 21.06 -5.05
C LEU A 119 -12.98 21.91 -6.28
N ALA A 120 -12.65 21.39 -7.46
CA ALA A 120 -12.94 22.06 -8.73
C ALA A 120 -14.44 22.04 -9.08
N SER A 121 -15.19 21.09 -8.52
CA SER A 121 -16.63 20.93 -8.73
C SER A 121 -17.29 20.20 -7.56
N ASP A 122 -18.62 20.30 -7.46
CA ASP A 122 -19.42 19.53 -6.49
C ASP A 122 -19.54 18.04 -6.88
N ASP A 123 -19.15 17.69 -8.11
CA ASP A 123 -19.25 16.31 -8.65
C ASP A 123 -18.12 15.40 -8.16
N VAL A 124 -17.02 15.95 -7.63
CA VAL A 124 -15.83 15.18 -7.24
C VAL A 124 -16.15 14.09 -6.21
N VAL A 125 -16.74 14.46 -5.06
CA VAL A 125 -17.04 13.51 -3.98
C VAL A 125 -18.10 12.47 -4.39
N PRO A 126 -19.21 12.84 -5.06
CA PRO A 126 -20.14 11.87 -5.64
C PRO A 126 -19.50 10.90 -6.64
N ALA A 127 -18.65 11.39 -7.55
CA ALA A 127 -17.98 10.56 -8.55
C ALA A 127 -17.03 9.54 -7.89
N MET A 128 -16.27 9.97 -6.89
CA MET A 128 -15.41 9.09 -6.10
C MET A 128 -16.20 7.96 -5.45
N LEU A 129 -17.30 8.29 -4.77
CA LEU A 129 -18.12 7.30 -4.07
C LEU A 129 -18.75 6.31 -5.05
N ALA A 130 -19.35 6.80 -6.13
CA ALA A 130 -19.94 5.95 -7.16
C ALA A 130 -18.91 5.02 -7.80
N ALA A 131 -17.69 5.48 -8.07
CA ALA A 131 -16.63 4.64 -8.61
C ALA A 131 -16.18 3.56 -7.61
N TYR A 132 -16.09 3.89 -6.31
CA TYR A 132 -15.78 2.91 -5.26
C TYR A 132 -16.83 1.79 -5.21
N GLU A 133 -18.11 2.15 -5.20
CA GLU A 133 -19.23 1.19 -5.09
C GLU A 133 -19.39 0.30 -6.33
N ASN A 134 -19.11 0.84 -7.52
CA ASN A 134 -19.26 0.12 -8.79
C ASN A 134 -18.01 -0.67 -9.22
N THR A 135 -16.90 -0.53 -8.49
CA THR A 135 -15.67 -1.27 -8.78
C THR A 135 -15.66 -2.57 -7.98
N ALA A 136 -15.48 -3.71 -8.65
CA ALA A 136 -15.20 -4.98 -7.98
C ALA A 136 -13.69 -5.15 -7.75
N GLY A 137 -13.32 -6.04 -6.83
CA GLY A 137 -11.92 -6.37 -6.53
C GLY A 137 -11.52 -6.01 -5.10
N SER A 138 -10.21 -5.97 -4.88
CA SER A 138 -9.59 -5.65 -3.59
C SER A 138 -9.90 -4.23 -3.12
N LEU A 139 -9.73 -3.96 -1.83
CA LEU A 139 -9.89 -2.61 -1.27
C LEU A 139 -9.00 -1.59 -2.00
N VAL A 140 -7.76 -2.00 -2.32
CA VAL A 140 -6.80 -1.21 -3.12
C VAL A 140 -7.38 -0.79 -4.47
N GLU A 141 -7.96 -1.72 -5.23
CA GLU A 141 -8.50 -1.44 -6.56
C GLU A 141 -9.69 -0.48 -6.50
N ARG A 142 -10.62 -0.70 -5.55
CA ARG A 142 -11.79 0.15 -5.38
C ARG A 142 -11.42 1.56 -4.94
N MET A 143 -10.47 1.70 -4.01
CA MET A 143 -9.99 3.01 -3.58
C MET A 143 -9.25 3.75 -4.70
N LEU A 144 -8.40 3.07 -5.47
CA LEU A 144 -7.73 3.68 -6.61
C LEU A 144 -8.73 4.09 -7.71
N ALA A 145 -9.81 3.33 -7.93
CA ALA A 145 -10.88 3.73 -8.85
C ALA A 145 -11.61 4.99 -8.37
N ALA A 146 -11.88 5.10 -7.05
CA ALA A 146 -12.43 6.30 -6.45
C ALA A 146 -11.54 7.53 -6.72
N MET A 147 -10.22 7.39 -6.47
CA MET A 147 -9.27 8.50 -6.66
C MET A 147 -9.22 8.98 -8.12
N ASP A 148 -9.21 8.05 -9.09
CA ASP A 148 -9.21 8.38 -10.52
C ASP A 148 -10.50 9.10 -10.92
N ALA A 149 -11.66 8.65 -10.42
CA ALA A 149 -12.95 9.30 -10.68
C ALA A 149 -13.00 10.71 -10.08
N GLY A 150 -12.42 10.90 -8.90
CA GLY A 150 -12.25 12.22 -8.29
C GLY A 150 -11.43 13.16 -9.15
N GLU A 151 -10.27 12.71 -9.67
CA GLU A 151 -9.44 13.51 -10.58
C GLU A 151 -10.17 13.84 -11.89
N ALA A 152 -10.89 12.86 -12.46
CA ALA A 152 -11.66 13.03 -13.70
C ALA A 152 -12.82 14.03 -13.55
N ALA A 153 -13.42 14.14 -12.36
CA ALA A 153 -14.44 15.13 -12.03
C ALA A 153 -13.85 16.54 -11.74
N GLY A 154 -12.54 16.71 -11.92
CA GLY A 154 -11.80 17.96 -11.73
C GLY A 154 -10.95 17.98 -10.47
N GLY A 155 -11.23 17.09 -9.51
CA GLY A 155 -10.48 16.89 -8.29
C GLY A 155 -10.27 18.18 -7.50
N ASP A 156 -9.01 18.43 -7.25
CA ASP A 156 -8.51 19.53 -6.46
C ASP A 156 -8.36 20.80 -7.35
N ALA A 157 -8.91 21.94 -6.91
CA ALA A 157 -8.96 23.17 -7.73
C ALA A 157 -7.60 23.81 -8.04
N ARG A 158 -6.54 23.51 -7.27
CA ARG A 158 -5.17 23.95 -7.61
C ARG A 158 -4.47 22.96 -8.54
N GLY A 159 -5.11 21.84 -8.86
CA GLY A 159 -4.58 20.75 -9.67
C GLY A 159 -4.02 19.62 -8.80
N ARG A 160 -2.92 19.01 -9.26
CA ARG A 160 -2.35 17.81 -8.63
C ARG A 160 -0.86 17.98 -8.35
N MET A 161 -0.37 17.31 -7.32
CA MET A 161 1.04 17.29 -6.93
C MET A 161 1.42 16.00 -6.21
N SER A 162 0.66 15.58 -5.20
CA SER A 162 0.96 14.38 -4.43
C SER A 162 -0.27 13.50 -4.23
N ALA A 163 -0.03 12.22 -3.99
CA ALA A 163 -1.05 11.23 -3.67
C ALA A 163 -0.50 10.14 -2.76
N ALA A 164 -1.37 9.52 -1.97
CA ALA A 164 -1.01 8.44 -1.06
C ALA A 164 -2.10 7.38 -0.99
N LEU A 165 -1.68 6.13 -0.77
CA LEU A 165 -2.56 5.00 -0.49
C LEU A 165 -1.93 4.17 0.63
N LEU A 166 -2.68 4.02 1.72
CA LEU A 166 -2.33 3.20 2.87
C LEU A 166 -3.48 2.22 3.13
N VAL A 167 -3.19 0.92 3.09
CA VAL A 167 -4.12 -0.14 3.50
C VAL A 167 -3.42 -1.06 4.49
N VAL A 168 -4.15 -1.42 5.54
CA VAL A 168 -3.69 -2.27 6.63
C VAL A 168 -4.65 -3.44 6.81
N SER A 169 -4.12 -4.56 7.29
CA SER A 169 -4.89 -5.78 7.55
C SER A 169 -5.89 -5.61 8.70
N ALA A 170 -6.92 -6.46 8.70
CA ALA A 170 -7.78 -6.65 9.86
C ALA A 170 -7.03 -7.30 11.04
N ASP A 171 -6.16 -8.26 10.71
CA ASP A 171 -5.37 -9.00 11.67
C ASP A 171 -4.18 -8.17 12.17
N THR A 172 -3.92 -8.23 13.47
CA THR A 172 -2.77 -7.59 14.10
C THR A 172 -1.58 -8.52 14.24
N GLY A 173 -1.77 -9.84 14.14
CA GLY A 173 -0.74 -10.88 14.08
C GLY A 173 0.36 -10.81 15.16
N PRO A 174 1.32 -11.75 15.15
CA PRO A 174 2.53 -11.64 15.97
C PRO A 174 3.59 -10.69 15.35
N ALA A 175 3.41 -10.27 14.10
CA ALA A 175 4.38 -9.49 13.33
C ALA A 175 3.79 -8.14 12.90
N PRO A 176 3.63 -7.17 13.83
CA PRO A 176 2.91 -5.92 13.55
C PRO A 176 3.56 -5.06 12.45
N TRP A 177 4.85 -5.23 12.18
CA TRP A 177 5.55 -4.59 11.07
C TRP A 177 5.10 -5.08 9.68
N SER A 178 4.40 -6.21 9.61
CA SER A 178 3.88 -6.81 8.37
C SER A 178 2.40 -6.52 8.12
N ASN A 179 1.74 -5.75 8.99
CA ASN A 179 0.29 -5.52 8.89
C ASN A 179 -0.08 -4.45 7.84
N ARG A 180 0.89 -3.86 7.14
CA ARG A 180 0.66 -2.96 6.01
C ARG A 180 0.51 -3.81 4.75
N VAL A 181 -0.71 -3.87 4.22
CA VAL A 181 -1.01 -4.50 2.94
C VAL A 181 -0.42 -3.65 1.81
N ILE A 182 -0.57 -2.32 1.91
CA ILE A 182 0.07 -1.38 1.01
C ILE A 182 0.35 -0.05 1.74
N ASP A 183 1.51 0.56 1.47
CA ASP A 183 1.85 1.91 1.92
C ASP A 183 2.73 2.55 0.86
N VAL A 184 2.09 3.23 -0.08
CA VAL A 184 2.76 3.87 -1.22
C VAL A 184 2.39 5.34 -1.26
N ARG A 185 3.38 6.17 -1.59
CA ARG A 185 3.26 7.63 -1.61
C ARG A 185 3.98 8.17 -2.82
N VAL A 186 3.37 9.16 -3.43
CA VAL A 186 3.97 10.00 -4.47
C VAL A 186 3.98 11.41 -3.90
N ASP A 187 5.14 11.85 -3.43
CA ASP A 187 5.25 13.10 -2.68
C ASP A 187 5.24 14.35 -3.58
N GLU A 188 5.66 14.21 -4.84
CA GLU A 188 5.58 15.21 -5.89
C GLU A 188 5.64 14.51 -7.25
N HIS A 189 4.65 14.75 -8.11
CA HIS A 189 4.63 14.29 -9.50
C HIS A 189 3.55 15.06 -10.30
N PRO A 190 3.76 15.34 -11.61
CA PRO A 190 2.75 15.97 -12.46
C PRO A 190 1.51 15.09 -12.74
N ALA A 191 1.59 13.78 -12.48
CA ALA A 191 0.50 12.82 -12.59
C ALA A 191 0.56 11.82 -11.42
N PRO A 192 0.25 12.26 -10.18
CA PRO A 192 0.56 11.48 -8.99
C PRO A 192 -0.28 10.20 -8.87
N LEU A 193 -1.52 10.18 -9.37
CA LEU A 193 -2.35 8.96 -9.33
C LEU A 193 -1.88 7.88 -10.29
N VAL A 194 -1.42 8.25 -11.49
CA VAL A 194 -0.79 7.31 -12.44
C VAL A 194 0.43 6.64 -11.81
N GLU A 195 1.28 7.45 -11.17
CA GLU A 195 2.47 6.96 -10.50
C GLU A 195 2.13 6.13 -9.25
N LEU A 196 1.13 6.55 -8.46
CA LEU A 196 0.65 5.81 -7.30
C LEU A 196 0.16 4.42 -7.69
N ARG A 197 -0.55 4.30 -8.81
CA ARG A 197 -1.02 3.01 -9.35
C ARG A 197 0.15 2.12 -9.80
N ARG A 198 1.18 2.71 -10.42
CA ARG A 198 2.41 1.99 -10.79
C ARG A 198 3.11 1.46 -9.53
N LEU A 199 3.29 2.31 -8.52
CA LEU A 199 3.90 1.94 -7.24
C LEU A 199 3.07 0.91 -6.48
N ALA A 200 1.74 1.00 -6.51
CA ALA A 200 0.86 0.03 -5.86
C ALA A 200 1.04 -1.38 -6.44
N LYS A 201 1.04 -1.50 -7.78
CA LYS A 201 1.31 -2.77 -8.47
C LYS A 201 2.71 -3.31 -8.13
N LEU A 202 3.70 -2.42 -8.11
CA LEU A 202 5.08 -2.80 -7.78
C LEU A 202 5.19 -3.29 -6.33
N CYS A 203 4.55 -2.60 -5.37
CA CYS A 203 4.51 -2.99 -3.97
C CYS A 203 3.88 -4.38 -3.80
N GLN A 204 2.75 -4.64 -4.45
CA GLN A 204 2.11 -5.97 -4.45
C GLN A 204 3.02 -7.05 -5.05
N ALA A 205 3.70 -6.76 -6.16
CA ALA A 205 4.64 -7.69 -6.78
C ALA A 205 5.83 -8.01 -5.85
N HIS A 206 6.37 -7.01 -5.15
CA HIS A 206 7.44 -7.21 -4.17
C HIS A 206 6.96 -7.96 -2.92
N ALA A 207 5.71 -7.79 -2.51
CA ALA A 207 5.12 -8.60 -1.43
C ALA A 207 5.05 -10.08 -1.82
N ILE A 208 4.60 -10.39 -3.04
CA ILE A 208 4.61 -11.76 -3.60
C ILE A 208 6.04 -12.32 -3.66
N PHE A 209 6.97 -11.54 -4.22
CA PHE A 209 8.39 -11.92 -4.29
C PHE A 209 8.96 -12.24 -2.90
N GLY A 210 8.77 -11.35 -1.91
CA GLY A 210 9.27 -11.54 -0.55
C GLY A 210 8.68 -12.78 0.11
N ALA A 211 7.36 -12.98 0.02
CA ALA A 211 6.70 -14.17 0.54
C ALA A 211 7.26 -15.47 -0.08
N SER A 212 7.66 -15.42 -1.35
CA SER A 212 8.20 -16.57 -2.08
C SER A 212 9.63 -16.91 -1.64
N VAL A 213 10.53 -15.93 -1.64
CA VAL A 213 11.96 -16.13 -1.35
C VAL A 213 12.18 -16.47 0.12
N PHE A 214 11.46 -15.80 1.02
CA PHE A 214 11.61 -15.97 2.46
C PHE A 214 10.68 -17.02 3.06
N THR A 215 10.08 -17.88 2.23
CA THR A 215 9.34 -19.05 2.70
C THR A 215 10.26 -19.91 3.58
N PRO A 216 9.89 -20.18 4.86
CA PRO A 216 10.74 -20.94 5.77
C PRO A 216 11.17 -22.30 5.20
N GLY A 217 12.45 -22.61 5.32
CA GLY A 217 13.04 -23.87 4.86
C GLY A 217 13.62 -23.84 3.44
N LEU A 218 13.12 -22.98 2.53
CA LEU A 218 13.61 -22.98 1.14
C LEU A 218 15.07 -22.53 1.00
N LEU A 219 15.53 -21.63 1.86
CA LEU A 219 16.90 -21.14 1.91
C LEU A 219 17.76 -21.77 3.01
N SER A 220 17.26 -22.81 3.71
CA SER A 220 18.00 -23.46 4.80
C SER A 220 19.27 -24.14 4.29
N ARG A 221 20.38 -23.98 5.00
CA ARG A 221 21.68 -24.55 4.61
C ARG A 221 21.67 -26.08 4.53
N GLU A 222 20.87 -26.72 5.39
CA GLU A 222 20.94 -28.16 5.66
C GLU A 222 20.01 -29.01 4.79
N ALA A 223 19.02 -28.39 4.13
CA ALA A 223 17.97 -29.10 3.40
C ALA A 223 17.88 -28.64 1.94
N ALA A 224 17.68 -29.59 1.04
CA ALA A 224 17.29 -29.31 -0.33
C ALA A 224 15.91 -28.65 -0.36
N ALA A 225 15.74 -27.63 -1.20
CA ALA A 225 14.42 -27.05 -1.43
C ALA A 225 13.58 -28.08 -2.20
N THR A 226 12.50 -28.60 -1.61
CA THR A 226 11.63 -29.61 -2.23
C THR A 226 10.18 -29.42 -1.80
N GLY A 227 9.26 -30.09 -2.49
CA GLY A 227 7.86 -30.16 -2.08
C GLY A 227 6.96 -29.00 -2.56
N PRO A 228 5.70 -28.96 -2.08
CA PRO A 228 4.69 -28.00 -2.54
C PRO A 228 5.10 -26.53 -2.35
N GLN A 229 5.85 -26.22 -1.30
CA GLN A 229 6.31 -24.86 -1.00
C GLN A 229 7.28 -24.34 -2.07
N LEU A 230 8.17 -25.21 -2.57
CA LEU A 230 9.05 -24.85 -3.68
C LEU A 230 8.26 -24.60 -4.96
N ALA A 231 7.33 -25.50 -5.30
CA ALA A 231 6.53 -25.37 -6.51
C ALA A 231 5.75 -24.04 -6.52
N GLU A 232 5.16 -23.70 -5.38
CA GLU A 232 4.48 -22.42 -5.20
C GLU A 232 5.45 -21.23 -5.31
N ALA A 233 6.58 -21.25 -4.62
CA ALA A 233 7.58 -20.18 -4.69
C ALA A 233 8.12 -19.95 -6.12
N LEU A 234 8.35 -21.01 -6.90
CA LEU A 234 8.79 -20.89 -8.30
C LEU A 234 7.71 -20.29 -9.20
N ARG A 235 6.43 -20.61 -8.94
CA ARG A 235 5.27 -20.07 -9.65
C ARG A 235 5.10 -18.59 -9.34
N THR A 236 5.05 -18.22 -8.07
CA THR A 236 4.88 -16.83 -7.61
C THR A 236 6.06 -15.93 -7.97
N LEU A 237 7.29 -16.45 -8.03
CA LEU A 237 8.44 -15.69 -8.56
C LEU A 237 8.30 -15.38 -10.06
N THR A 238 7.64 -16.26 -10.81
CA THR A 238 7.34 -16.01 -12.23
C THR A 238 6.30 -14.90 -12.37
N ASP A 239 5.25 -14.94 -11.56
CA ASP A 239 4.21 -13.90 -11.52
C ASP A 239 4.81 -12.54 -11.10
N ALA A 240 5.64 -12.55 -10.05
CA ALA A 240 6.33 -11.35 -9.58
C ALA A 240 7.25 -10.76 -10.65
N GLN A 241 8.00 -11.58 -11.39
CA GLN A 241 8.85 -11.11 -12.50
C GLN A 241 8.03 -10.39 -13.58
N ALA A 242 6.87 -10.93 -13.94
CA ALA A 242 6.00 -10.34 -14.96
C ALA A 242 5.47 -8.95 -14.54
N LEU A 243 5.27 -8.74 -13.24
CA LEU A 243 4.80 -7.47 -12.68
C LEU A 243 5.92 -6.46 -12.44
N ILE A 244 7.09 -6.91 -11.98
CA ILE A 244 8.26 -6.05 -11.70
C ILE A 244 8.90 -5.55 -12.99
N GLY A 245 8.86 -6.35 -14.06
CA GLY A 245 9.34 -5.96 -15.38
C GLY A 245 10.86 -6.08 -15.51
N ALA A 246 11.56 -4.94 -15.65
CA ALA A 246 12.96 -4.91 -16.08
C ALA A 246 13.97 -5.37 -15.01
N ASP A 247 13.62 -5.31 -13.72
CA ASP A 247 14.47 -5.82 -12.67
C ASP A 247 14.37 -7.36 -12.63
N LEU A 248 15.51 -8.02 -12.84
CA LEU A 248 15.60 -9.48 -12.96
C LEU A 248 15.82 -10.19 -11.62
N GLU A 249 15.72 -9.49 -10.48
CA GLU A 249 15.88 -10.11 -9.16
C GLU A 249 14.94 -11.33 -8.93
N PRO A 250 13.64 -11.31 -9.28
CA PRO A 250 12.80 -12.50 -9.15
C PRO A 250 13.29 -13.68 -9.99
N THR A 251 13.76 -13.42 -11.21
CA THR A 251 14.37 -14.45 -12.09
C THR A 251 15.65 -15.02 -11.49
N PHE A 252 16.48 -14.18 -10.88
CA PHE A 252 17.69 -14.62 -10.18
C PHE A 252 17.36 -15.57 -9.04
N TRP A 253 16.44 -15.19 -8.15
CA TRP A 253 16.04 -16.03 -7.01
C TRP A 253 15.33 -17.32 -7.45
N LYS A 254 14.57 -17.29 -8.55
CA LYS A 254 14.02 -18.51 -9.16
C LYS A 254 15.15 -19.46 -9.58
N GLY A 255 16.21 -18.94 -10.19
CA GLY A 255 17.40 -19.70 -10.53
C GLY A 255 18.10 -20.32 -9.31
N VAL A 256 18.22 -19.55 -8.22
CA VAL A 256 18.78 -20.02 -6.94
C VAL A 256 17.97 -21.18 -6.38
N LEU A 257 16.64 -21.06 -6.32
CA LEU A 257 15.76 -22.12 -5.81
C LEU A 257 15.81 -23.38 -6.68
N LEU A 258 15.88 -23.26 -8.01
CA LEU A 258 16.06 -24.40 -8.92
C LEU A 258 17.39 -25.12 -8.67
N ILE A 259 18.49 -24.38 -8.49
CA ILE A 259 19.80 -24.99 -8.17
C ILE A 259 19.70 -25.76 -6.85
N ARG A 260 19.06 -25.18 -5.84
CA ARG A 260 18.86 -25.82 -4.53
C ARG A 260 17.93 -27.04 -4.57
N ALA A 261 17.04 -27.10 -5.55
CA ALA A 261 16.17 -28.24 -5.82
C ALA A 261 16.86 -29.37 -6.62
N GLY A 262 18.12 -29.17 -7.04
CA GLY A 262 18.86 -30.10 -7.89
C GLY A 262 18.64 -29.89 -9.39
N GLU A 263 17.82 -28.92 -9.80
CA GLU A 263 17.61 -28.52 -11.20
C GLU A 263 18.73 -27.58 -11.70
N ILE A 264 19.97 -28.05 -11.59
CA ILE A 264 21.18 -27.26 -11.81
C ILE A 264 21.20 -26.61 -13.20
N CYS A 265 20.87 -27.35 -14.25
CA CYS A 265 20.91 -26.84 -15.63
C CYS A 265 19.92 -25.70 -15.86
N SER A 266 18.69 -25.84 -15.37
CA SER A 266 17.65 -24.82 -15.49
C SER A 266 18.00 -23.57 -14.69
N GLY A 267 18.44 -23.76 -13.43
CA GLY A 267 18.80 -22.64 -12.57
C GLY A 267 20.04 -21.88 -13.04
N LYS A 268 21.07 -22.58 -13.55
CA LYS A 268 22.26 -21.94 -14.15
C LYS A 268 21.89 -21.00 -15.30
N LYS A 269 20.97 -21.40 -16.18
CA LYS A 269 20.52 -20.56 -17.30
C LYS A 269 19.90 -19.25 -16.82
N LEU A 270 19.05 -19.32 -15.78
CA LEU A 270 18.42 -18.12 -15.22
C LEU A 270 19.45 -17.20 -14.56
N VAL A 271 20.32 -17.75 -13.70
CA VAL A 271 21.38 -16.96 -13.03
C VAL A 271 22.35 -16.35 -14.04
N ALA A 272 22.74 -17.08 -15.09
CA ALA A 272 23.61 -16.55 -16.14
C ALA A 272 22.96 -15.39 -16.91
N ALA A 273 21.65 -15.49 -17.22
CA ALA A 273 20.93 -14.41 -17.87
C ALA A 273 20.88 -13.14 -17.01
N THR A 274 20.70 -13.27 -15.70
CA THR A 274 20.68 -12.10 -14.81
C THR A 274 22.06 -11.48 -14.61
N VAL A 275 23.14 -12.29 -14.57
CA VAL A 275 24.52 -11.79 -14.54
C VAL A 275 24.90 -11.08 -15.85
N ALA A 276 24.42 -11.58 -16.99
CA ALA A 276 24.64 -10.93 -18.28
C ALA A 276 23.99 -9.54 -18.34
N ALA A 277 22.80 -9.38 -17.74
CA ALA A 277 22.12 -8.09 -17.61
C ALA A 277 22.75 -7.20 -16.52
N ARG A 278 23.24 -7.79 -15.43
CA ARG A 278 23.81 -7.08 -14.27
C ARG A 278 25.06 -7.82 -13.75
N PRO A 279 26.27 -7.48 -14.23
CA PRO A 279 27.51 -8.21 -13.89
C PRO A 279 27.82 -8.28 -12.39
N GLN A 280 27.32 -7.35 -11.57
CA GLN A 280 27.52 -7.37 -10.12
C GLN A 280 26.88 -8.59 -9.44
N TYR A 281 25.90 -9.24 -10.08
CA TYR A 281 25.33 -10.48 -9.55
C TYR A 281 26.32 -11.64 -9.48
N ARG A 282 27.44 -11.62 -10.20
CA ARG A 282 28.50 -12.63 -10.03
C ARG A 282 29.06 -12.62 -8.59
N ALA A 283 29.34 -11.43 -8.05
CA ALA A 283 29.79 -11.28 -6.66
C ALA A 283 28.69 -11.68 -5.67
N PHE A 284 27.42 -11.44 -6.03
CA PHE A 284 26.29 -11.85 -5.20
C PHE A 284 26.16 -13.38 -5.13
N VAL A 285 26.32 -14.08 -6.25
CA VAL A 285 26.38 -15.56 -6.29
C VAL A 285 27.50 -16.09 -5.38
N GLU A 286 28.67 -15.48 -5.42
CA GLU A 286 29.80 -15.86 -4.55
C GLU A 286 29.45 -15.65 -3.06
N GLY A 287 28.78 -14.55 -2.74
CA GLY A 287 28.27 -14.30 -1.39
C GLY A 287 27.25 -15.36 -0.93
N LEU A 288 26.30 -15.74 -1.79
CA LEU A 288 25.33 -16.81 -1.51
C LEU A 288 26.00 -18.17 -1.34
N HIS A 289 27.09 -18.43 -2.06
CA HIS A 289 27.91 -19.63 -1.87
C HIS A 289 28.61 -19.64 -0.51
N ALA A 290 29.27 -18.52 -0.15
CA ALA A 290 30.00 -18.40 1.11
C ALA A 290 29.10 -18.60 2.35
N VAL A 291 27.82 -18.21 2.29
CA VAL A 291 26.84 -18.43 3.36
C VAL A 291 26.09 -19.76 3.26
N GLY A 292 26.38 -20.58 2.26
CA GLY A 292 25.81 -21.92 2.08
C GLY A 292 24.38 -21.94 1.53
N ILE A 293 23.89 -20.83 0.98
CA ILE A 293 22.61 -20.80 0.23
C ILE A 293 22.79 -21.52 -1.11
N LEU A 294 23.90 -21.29 -1.80
CA LEU A 294 24.29 -22.02 -3.01
C LEU A 294 25.42 -23.00 -2.71
N GLN A 295 25.31 -24.22 -3.21
CA GLN A 295 26.38 -25.23 -3.07
C GLN A 295 27.49 -25.07 -4.12
N LEU A 296 27.23 -24.29 -5.17
CA LEU A 296 28.14 -24.06 -6.29
C LEU A 296 28.63 -22.62 -6.26
N SER A 297 29.94 -22.43 -6.47
CA SER A 297 30.59 -21.13 -6.60
C SER A 297 30.18 -20.40 -7.89
N SER A 298 30.49 -19.11 -7.97
CA SER A 298 30.23 -18.33 -9.19
C SER A 298 30.93 -18.91 -10.42
N ASN A 299 32.15 -19.43 -10.28
CA ASN A 299 32.89 -20.06 -11.37
C ASN A 299 32.25 -21.38 -11.84
N GLU A 300 31.74 -22.21 -10.92
CA GLU A 300 31.06 -23.45 -11.28
C GLU A 300 29.70 -23.20 -11.96
N LEU A 301 29.01 -22.12 -11.59
CA LEU A 301 27.71 -21.75 -12.15
C LEU A 301 27.81 -21.01 -13.49
N LEU A 302 28.80 -20.11 -13.63
CA LEU A 302 28.85 -19.11 -14.70
C LEU A 302 30.08 -19.23 -15.61
N GLY A 303 31.04 -20.09 -15.26
CA GLY A 303 32.37 -20.07 -15.87
C GLY A 303 33.22 -18.90 -15.39
N ALA A 304 34.50 -18.89 -15.78
CA ALA A 304 35.44 -17.80 -15.53
C ALA A 304 34.98 -16.50 -16.22
#